data_AF-A0AAW5MJ46-F1
#
_entry.id   AF-A0AAW5MJ46-F1
#
_cell.length_a   1.000
_cell.length_b   1.000
_cell.length_c   1.000
_cell.angle_alpha   90.00
_cell.angle_beta   90.00
_cell.angle_gamma   90.00
#
_symmetry.space_group_name_H-M   'P 1'
#
loop_
_entity.id
_entity.type
_entity.pdbx_description
1 polymer ?
#
loop_
_entity_poly.entity_id
_entity_poly.type
_entity_poly.pdbx_seq_one_letter_code
_entity_poly.pdbx_strand_id
1 'polypeptide(L)'
;MPKSKFFRVAVEGGTTDGRTITREWIEQMAKRYNQSTYGARVNMEHIRGYDPNGQFKMYGDITAAKTEEVDMEGEKRLALFVQIDPTPELVELNKKRQKVYTSVEIHPNLNEKGAYLMGLAVTDSPASLGTEMLQFCSKASVNPLGDRKQYKECLFTEALETVIEFEDDSDKGDKGPSLFSRIKELLAPGEKATAEQFSDVHQAVEAVAKEVTTISADLQKQFKEQAATITELTSKLAGTEKELADLKASLERQEDFSHKRDPATGGDGTTTVSTDC
;
A
#
# COMPACT_ATOMS: atom_id res chain seq x y z
N MET A 1 -9.76 4.01 -2.20
CA MET A 1 -8.49 3.29 -2.39
C MET A 1 -8.84 1.88 -2.84
N PRO A 2 -8.08 1.30 -3.79
CA PRO A 2 -8.46 0.04 -4.42
C PRO A 2 -8.37 -1.09 -3.40
N LYS A 3 -9.49 -1.73 -3.06
CA LYS A 3 -9.44 -2.91 -2.21
C LYS A 3 -8.85 -4.07 -3.02
N SER A 4 -8.11 -4.95 -2.36
CA SER A 4 -7.73 -6.20 -3.01
C SER A 4 -8.96 -7.09 -3.19
N LYS A 5 -8.88 -8.06 -4.10
CA LYS A 5 -9.71 -9.26 -3.96
C LYS A 5 -9.29 -10.03 -2.72
N PHE A 6 -10.12 -10.95 -2.27
CA PHE A 6 -9.69 -11.90 -1.25
C PHE A 6 -8.59 -12.80 -1.82
N PHE A 7 -7.47 -12.90 -1.12
CA PHE A 7 -6.37 -13.79 -1.49
C PHE A 7 -5.94 -14.63 -0.29
N ARG A 8 -5.41 -15.81 -0.59
CA ARG A 8 -5.01 -16.80 0.40
C ARG A 8 -3.72 -16.36 1.09
N VAL A 9 -3.70 -16.37 2.41
CA VAL A 9 -2.53 -15.92 3.20
C VAL A 9 -2.01 -16.96 4.20
N ALA A 10 -2.81 -17.95 4.55
CA ALA A 10 -2.37 -19.07 5.37
C ALA A 10 -3.19 -20.32 5.06
N VAL A 11 -2.62 -21.48 5.35
CA VAL A 11 -3.29 -22.80 5.32
C VAL A 11 -2.97 -23.51 6.63
N GLU A 12 -3.86 -24.38 7.12
CA GLU A 12 -3.53 -25.25 8.23
C GLU A 12 -2.24 -26.05 7.95
N GLY A 13 -1.29 -26.01 8.89
CA GLY A 13 0.09 -26.44 8.63
C GLY A 13 1.14 -25.86 9.57
N GLY A 14 2.42 -26.00 9.22
CA GLY A 14 3.55 -25.59 10.05
C GLY A 14 3.75 -24.06 10.14
N THR A 15 4.45 -23.61 11.18
CA THR A 15 4.83 -22.21 11.42
C THR A 15 6.33 -22.05 11.65
N THR A 16 6.83 -20.81 11.66
CA THR A 16 8.26 -20.46 11.85
C THR A 16 8.87 -20.87 13.18
N ASP A 17 8.06 -21.13 14.20
CA ASP A 17 8.54 -21.52 15.53
C ASP A 17 8.17 -22.94 15.94
N GLY A 18 7.80 -23.78 14.97
CA GLY A 18 7.55 -25.21 15.18
C GLY A 18 6.15 -25.52 15.72
N ARG A 19 5.32 -24.50 15.97
CA ARG A 19 3.90 -24.67 16.26
C ARG A 19 3.12 -24.98 14.98
N THR A 20 1.96 -25.60 15.10
CA THR A 20 1.06 -25.90 13.97
C THR A 20 -0.14 -24.96 14.00
N ILE A 21 -0.43 -24.32 12.87
CA ILE A 21 -1.69 -23.62 12.64
C ILE A 21 -2.78 -24.67 12.52
N THR A 22 -3.66 -24.72 13.52
CA THR A 22 -4.81 -25.63 13.51
C THR A 22 -5.94 -25.05 12.67
N ARG A 23 -6.83 -25.93 12.19
CA ARG A 23 -8.12 -25.54 11.59
C ARG A 23 -8.85 -24.51 12.43
N GLU A 24 -8.93 -24.78 13.73
CA GLU A 24 -9.63 -23.93 14.69
C GLU A 24 -9.02 -22.53 14.76
N TRP A 25 -7.69 -22.38 14.66
CA TRP A 25 -7.09 -21.05 14.60
C TRP A 25 -7.49 -20.28 13.34
N ILE A 26 -7.55 -20.94 12.19
CA ILE A 26 -7.98 -20.34 10.92
C ILE A 26 -9.44 -19.85 11.05
N GLU A 27 -10.33 -20.69 11.58
CA GLU A 27 -11.74 -20.35 11.81
C GLU A 27 -11.89 -19.18 12.81
N GLN A 28 -11.15 -19.25 13.92
CA GLN A 28 -11.17 -18.21 14.95
C GLN A 28 -10.67 -16.87 14.40
N MET A 29 -9.57 -16.86 13.65
CA MET A 29 -9.04 -15.63 13.02
C MET A 29 -10.06 -14.99 12.09
N ALA A 30 -10.64 -15.77 11.17
CA ALA A 30 -11.64 -15.24 10.23
C ALA A 30 -12.90 -14.73 10.93
N LYS A 31 -13.42 -15.50 11.90
CA LYS A 31 -14.65 -15.14 12.63
C LYS A 31 -14.48 -13.94 13.56
N ARG A 32 -13.30 -13.80 14.17
CA ARG A 32 -13.05 -12.79 15.20
C ARG A 32 -12.48 -11.49 14.63
N TYR A 33 -11.87 -11.51 13.45
CA TYR A 33 -11.18 -10.35 12.91
C TYR A 33 -12.13 -9.16 12.78
N ASN A 34 -11.77 -8.05 13.44
CA ASN A 34 -12.51 -6.81 13.42
C ASN A 34 -11.54 -5.64 13.63
N GLN A 35 -11.53 -4.68 12.70
CA GLN A 35 -10.63 -3.52 12.76
C GLN A 35 -10.80 -2.68 14.04
N SER A 36 -12.00 -2.70 14.65
CA SER A 36 -12.28 -2.02 15.92
C SER A 36 -11.69 -2.74 17.14
N THR A 37 -11.55 -4.07 17.09
CA THR A 37 -10.87 -4.85 18.13
C THR A 37 -9.37 -4.64 18.02
N TYR A 38 -8.83 -4.84 16.82
CA TYR A 38 -7.44 -4.59 16.49
C TYR A 38 -7.28 -4.51 14.96
N GLY A 39 -6.85 -3.35 14.46
CA GLY A 39 -6.59 -3.08 13.05
C GLY A 39 -5.24 -3.64 12.61
N ALA A 40 -5.25 -4.89 12.14
CA ALA A 40 -4.05 -5.53 11.56
C ALA A 40 -3.58 -4.79 10.31
N ARG A 41 -2.29 -4.45 10.26
CA ARG A 41 -1.65 -3.72 9.16
C ARG A 41 -0.78 -4.61 8.30
N VAL A 42 -0.51 -4.14 7.08
CA VAL A 42 0.44 -4.74 6.16
C VAL A 42 1.81 -4.11 6.37
N ASN A 43 2.82 -4.90 6.75
CA ASN A 43 4.19 -4.46 6.93
C ASN A 43 5.14 -5.11 5.92
N MET A 44 6.38 -4.63 5.85
CA MET A 44 7.41 -5.25 5.01
C MET A 44 8.34 -6.10 5.89
N GLU A 45 8.54 -7.37 5.53
CA GLU A 45 9.50 -8.29 6.16
C GLU A 45 9.31 -8.56 7.67
N HIS A 46 8.09 -8.40 8.21
CA HIS A 46 7.80 -8.42 9.65
C HIS A 46 8.52 -7.31 10.44
N ILE A 47 8.94 -6.23 9.77
CA ILE A 47 9.62 -5.11 10.41
C ILE A 47 8.65 -3.94 10.55
N ARG A 48 8.56 -3.42 11.77
CA ARG A 48 7.76 -2.24 12.09
C ARG A 48 8.68 -1.03 12.16
N GLY A 49 8.82 -0.34 11.02
CA GLY A 49 9.62 0.89 10.95
C GLY A 49 9.03 2.00 11.82
N TYR A 50 9.90 2.74 12.51
CA TYR A 50 9.51 3.93 13.28
C TYR A 50 9.39 5.18 12.40
N ASP A 51 10.09 5.19 11.25
CA ASP A 51 10.05 6.27 10.28
C ASP A 51 8.86 6.07 9.32
N PRO A 52 7.87 6.99 9.30
CA PRO A 52 6.73 6.90 8.39
C PRO A 52 7.11 7.04 6.90
N ASN A 53 8.29 7.58 6.59
CA ASN A 53 8.77 7.78 5.22
C ASN A 53 9.78 6.70 4.79
N GLY A 54 10.25 5.87 5.72
CA GLY A 54 11.25 4.84 5.48
C GLY A 54 10.70 3.65 4.68
N GLN A 55 11.60 2.78 4.24
CA GLN A 55 11.21 1.57 3.50
C GLN A 55 10.33 0.62 4.34
N PHE A 56 10.54 0.52 5.66
CA PHE A 56 9.74 -0.35 6.53
C PHE A 56 8.47 0.32 7.10
N LYS A 57 7.90 1.27 6.36
CA LYS A 57 6.59 1.86 6.67
C LYS A 57 5.47 0.81 6.50
N MET A 58 4.26 1.17 6.94
CA MET A 58 3.08 0.34 6.72
C MET A 58 2.57 0.51 5.28
N TYR A 59 2.22 -0.61 4.66
CA TYR A 59 1.87 -0.72 3.25
C TYR A 59 0.37 -0.95 3.00
N GLY A 60 -0.44 -0.93 4.06
CA GLY A 60 -1.89 -1.05 3.98
C GLY A 60 -2.49 -1.56 5.28
N ASP A 61 -3.79 -1.83 5.23
CA ASP A 61 -4.56 -2.39 6.34
C ASP A 61 -5.32 -3.62 5.87
N ILE A 62 -5.45 -4.63 6.73
CA ILE A 62 -6.39 -5.73 6.48
C ILE A 62 -7.81 -5.19 6.72
N THR A 63 -8.75 -5.51 5.85
CA THR A 63 -10.15 -5.03 5.94
C THR A 63 -11.13 -6.14 6.26
N ALA A 64 -10.83 -7.38 5.83
CA ALA A 64 -11.68 -8.53 6.09
C ALA A 64 -10.86 -9.82 6.05
N ALA A 65 -11.39 -10.86 6.72
CA ALA A 65 -10.85 -12.21 6.68
C ALA A 65 -11.99 -13.22 6.50
N LYS A 66 -11.75 -14.30 5.76
CA LYS A 66 -12.67 -15.42 5.57
C LYS A 66 -11.91 -16.73 5.44
N THR A 67 -12.62 -17.85 5.51
CA THR A 67 -12.06 -19.18 5.33
C THR A 67 -12.62 -19.87 4.10
N GLU A 68 -11.79 -20.65 3.41
CA GLU A 68 -12.24 -21.54 2.33
C GLU A 68 -11.50 -22.88 2.41
N GLU A 69 -12.16 -23.98 2.02
CA GLU A 69 -11.46 -25.25 1.80
C GLU A 69 -10.70 -25.20 0.48
N VAL A 70 -9.44 -25.62 0.50
CA VAL A 70 -8.59 -25.73 -0.69
C VAL A 70 -8.04 -27.15 -0.80
N ASP A 71 -7.90 -27.63 -2.03
CA ASP A 71 -7.21 -28.88 -2.30
C ASP A 71 -5.70 -28.61 -2.34
N MET A 72 -4.94 -29.31 -1.50
CA MET A 72 -3.48 -29.26 -1.49
C MET A 72 -2.94 -30.67 -1.39
N GLU A 73 -2.13 -31.07 -2.37
CA GLU A 73 -1.52 -32.40 -2.45
C GLU A 73 -2.54 -33.56 -2.38
N GLY A 74 -3.79 -33.32 -2.82
CA GLY A 74 -4.87 -34.31 -2.78
C GLY A 74 -5.61 -34.38 -1.45
N GLU A 75 -5.30 -33.49 -0.50
CA GLU A 75 -5.99 -33.35 0.77
C GLU A 75 -6.75 -32.02 0.85
N LYS A 76 -7.97 -32.07 1.38
CA LYS A 76 -8.73 -30.86 1.69
C LYS A 76 -8.19 -30.20 2.94
N ARG A 77 -7.68 -28.97 2.79
CA ARG A 77 -7.19 -28.15 3.90
C ARG A 77 -7.97 -26.85 4.05
N LEU A 78 -8.13 -26.39 5.28
CA LEU A 78 -8.73 -25.08 5.53
C LEU A 78 -7.69 -23.97 5.35
N ALA A 79 -8.05 -22.96 4.57
CA ALA A 79 -7.21 -21.80 4.27
C ALA A 79 -7.83 -20.50 4.76
N LEU A 80 -6.99 -19.57 5.21
CA LEU A 80 -7.35 -18.20 5.53
C LEU A 80 -7.16 -17.32 4.28
N PHE A 81 -8.19 -16.56 3.95
CA PHE A 81 -8.17 -15.52 2.93
C PHE A 81 -8.39 -14.17 3.58
N VAL A 82 -7.70 -13.14 3.09
CA VAL A 82 -7.88 -11.76 3.56
C VAL A 82 -8.11 -10.81 2.40
N GLN A 83 -8.78 -9.71 2.71
CA GLN A 83 -8.86 -8.52 1.86
C GLN A 83 -8.05 -7.41 2.52
N ILE A 84 -7.31 -6.64 1.73
CA ILE A 84 -6.53 -5.49 2.21
C ILE A 84 -6.96 -4.20 1.51
N ASP A 85 -6.75 -3.08 2.20
CA ASP A 85 -6.67 -1.73 1.64
C ASP A 85 -5.18 -1.34 1.52
N PRO A 86 -4.56 -1.53 0.34
CA PRO A 86 -3.15 -1.29 0.09
C PRO A 86 -2.85 0.19 -0.13
N THR A 87 -1.63 0.57 0.23
CA THR A 87 -1.03 1.85 -0.21
C THR A 87 -0.70 1.81 -1.71
N PRO A 88 -0.65 2.97 -2.39
CA PRO A 88 -0.18 3.06 -3.78
C PRO A 88 1.20 2.41 -3.99
N GLU A 89 2.09 2.55 -3.01
CA GLU A 89 3.44 1.98 -3.07
C GLU A 89 3.43 0.44 -3.02
N LEU A 90 2.49 -0.17 -2.28
CA LEU A 90 2.34 -1.62 -2.30
C LEU A 90 1.86 -2.12 -3.66
N VAL A 91 0.93 -1.39 -4.28
CA VAL A 91 0.45 -1.69 -5.64
C VAL A 91 1.62 -1.58 -6.63
N GLU A 92 2.47 -0.57 -6.50
CA GLU A 92 3.64 -0.39 -7.36
C GLU A 92 4.68 -1.50 -7.16
N LEU A 93 4.97 -1.90 -5.92
CA LEU A 93 5.87 -3.02 -5.63
C LEU A 93 5.36 -4.32 -6.25
N ASN A 94 4.06 -4.60 -6.10
CA ASN A 94 3.46 -5.80 -6.68
C ASN A 94 3.54 -5.79 -8.23
N LYS A 95 3.26 -4.65 -8.88
CA LYS A 95 3.42 -4.48 -10.34
C LYS A 95 4.86 -4.71 -10.81
N LYS A 96 5.84 -4.35 -9.98
CA LYS A 96 7.27 -4.60 -10.21
C LYS A 96 7.70 -6.03 -9.82
N ARG A 97 6.76 -6.88 -9.40
CA ARG A 97 7.01 -8.23 -8.88
C ARG A 97 8.02 -8.25 -7.72
N GLN A 98 7.91 -7.26 -6.83
CA GLN A 98 8.65 -7.19 -5.57
C GLN A 98 7.68 -7.45 -4.41
N LYS A 99 8.16 -8.08 -3.35
CA LYS A 99 7.42 -8.45 -2.14
C LYS A 99 6.15 -9.27 -2.42
N VAL A 100 6.29 -10.28 -3.28
CA VAL A 100 5.15 -11.07 -3.82
C VAL A 100 4.64 -12.20 -2.92
N TYR A 101 5.31 -12.46 -1.78
CA TYR A 101 4.88 -13.45 -0.81
C TYR A 101 4.27 -12.77 0.40
N THR A 102 3.30 -13.42 1.03
CA THR A 102 2.64 -12.89 2.23
C THR A 102 2.72 -13.85 3.40
N SER A 103 3.01 -13.34 4.59
CA SER A 103 3.08 -14.12 5.84
C SER A 103 2.19 -13.49 6.92
N VAL A 104 1.38 -14.31 7.57
CA VAL A 104 0.41 -13.86 8.58
C VAL A 104 1.06 -13.78 9.95
N GLU A 105 0.73 -12.75 10.72
CA GLU A 105 1.08 -12.65 12.14
C GLU A 105 -0.13 -13.10 12.98
N ILE A 106 0.03 -14.18 13.74
CA ILE A 106 -1.05 -14.78 14.53
C ILE A 106 -0.77 -14.61 16.02
N HIS A 107 -1.74 -14.10 16.78
CA HIS A 107 -1.75 -14.21 18.24
C HIS A 107 -2.64 -15.40 18.64
N PRO A 108 -2.12 -16.44 19.31
CA PRO A 108 -2.86 -17.69 19.53
C PRO A 108 -4.03 -17.58 20.52
N ASN A 109 -4.00 -16.59 21.42
CA ASN A 109 -5.07 -16.40 22.42
C ASN A 109 -5.28 -14.93 22.78
N LEU A 110 -5.68 -14.10 21.82
CA LEU A 110 -5.80 -12.65 22.05
C LEU A 110 -6.99 -12.36 22.97
N ASN A 111 -6.73 -11.65 24.07
CA ASN A 111 -7.72 -11.33 25.11
C ASN A 111 -8.43 -12.57 25.65
N GLU A 112 -7.72 -13.70 25.77
CA GLU A 112 -8.24 -14.99 26.29
C GLU A 112 -9.44 -15.58 25.52
N LYS A 113 -9.61 -15.19 24.25
CA LYS A 113 -10.76 -15.62 23.44
C LYS A 113 -10.35 -16.32 22.14
N GLY A 114 -9.14 -16.86 22.09
CA GLY A 114 -8.62 -17.64 20.95
C GLY A 114 -7.80 -16.83 19.93
N ALA A 115 -7.50 -17.48 18.82
CA ALA A 115 -6.59 -16.99 17.80
C ALA A 115 -7.10 -15.70 17.14
N TYR A 116 -6.17 -14.82 16.79
CA TYR A 116 -6.47 -13.54 16.18
C TYR A 116 -5.40 -13.12 15.16
N LEU A 117 -5.86 -12.52 14.07
CA LEU A 117 -5.05 -12.00 12.98
C LEU A 117 -4.46 -10.63 13.36
N MET A 118 -3.14 -10.57 13.58
CA MET A 118 -2.43 -9.39 14.10
C MET A 118 -1.72 -8.56 13.03
N GLY A 119 -1.49 -9.14 11.85
CA GLY A 119 -0.74 -8.47 10.81
C GLY A 119 -0.56 -9.35 9.59
N LEU A 120 -0.11 -8.72 8.52
CA LEU A 120 0.33 -9.38 7.30
C LEU A 120 1.67 -8.76 6.90
N ALA A 121 2.68 -9.57 6.64
CA ALA A 121 3.93 -9.11 6.06
C ALA A 121 3.96 -9.42 4.57
N VAL A 122 4.48 -8.49 3.78
CA VAL A 122 4.90 -8.73 2.39
C VAL A 122 6.42 -8.95 2.36
N THR A 123 6.86 -9.98 1.65
CA THR A 123 8.26 -10.42 1.62
C THR A 123 8.63 -11.04 0.27
N ASP A 124 9.92 -11.01 -0.08
CA ASP A 124 10.48 -11.79 -1.20
C ASP A 124 11.17 -13.08 -0.74
N SER A 125 11.35 -13.23 0.57
CA SER A 125 12.04 -14.36 1.19
C SER A 125 11.02 -15.13 2.01
N PRO A 126 10.16 -15.94 1.35
CA PRO A 126 9.15 -16.68 2.06
C PRO A 126 9.79 -17.60 3.09
N ALA A 127 9.23 -17.64 4.28
CA ALA A 127 9.56 -18.68 5.24
C ALA A 127 8.75 -19.93 4.81
N SER A 128 9.17 -20.65 3.77
CA SER A 128 8.41 -21.77 3.18
C SER A 128 8.54 -23.05 3.99
N LEU A 129 7.53 -23.92 3.94
CA LEU A 129 7.49 -25.23 4.58
C LEU A 129 8.74 -26.02 4.19
N GLY A 130 9.53 -26.41 5.19
CA GLY A 130 10.77 -27.16 4.95
C GLY A 130 11.98 -26.33 4.53
N THR A 131 11.90 -24.99 4.50
CA THR A 131 13.10 -24.15 4.35
C THR A 131 13.99 -24.27 5.57
N GLU A 132 15.31 -24.21 5.34
CA GLU A 132 16.30 -24.19 6.42
C GLU A 132 16.03 -23.07 7.43
N MET A 133 15.49 -21.93 6.99
CA MET A 133 15.12 -20.82 7.86
C MET A 133 13.96 -21.16 8.82
N LEU A 134 12.87 -21.79 8.34
CA LEU A 134 11.80 -22.28 9.22
C LEU A 134 12.34 -23.34 10.20
N GLN A 135 13.13 -24.28 9.68
CA GLN A 135 13.65 -25.38 10.47
C GLN A 135 14.68 -24.91 11.51
N PHE A 136 15.47 -23.89 11.17
CA PHE A 136 16.40 -23.23 12.08
C PHE A 136 15.66 -22.43 13.14
N CYS A 137 14.70 -21.57 12.76
CA CYS A 137 13.95 -20.74 13.70
C CYS A 137 13.11 -21.57 14.68
N SER A 138 12.57 -22.71 14.25
CA SER A 138 11.81 -23.63 15.10
C SER A 138 12.67 -24.45 16.06
N LYS A 139 13.94 -24.71 15.73
CA LYS A 139 14.89 -25.48 16.56
C LYS A 139 15.86 -24.60 17.35
N ALA A 140 15.95 -23.30 17.05
CA ALA A 140 16.87 -22.38 17.70
C ALA A 140 16.43 -22.11 19.15
N SER A 141 17.39 -22.16 20.08
CA SER A 141 17.18 -21.80 21.49
C SER A 141 16.82 -20.32 21.68
N VAL A 142 17.33 -19.46 20.79
CA VAL A 142 16.96 -18.05 20.66
C VAL A 142 16.46 -17.84 19.23
N ASN A 143 15.16 -17.58 19.07
CA ASN A 143 14.57 -17.38 17.75
C ASN A 143 15.01 -16.02 17.16
N PRO A 144 15.72 -15.98 16.01
CA PRO A 144 16.23 -14.74 15.42
C PRO A 144 15.14 -13.79 14.91
N LEU A 145 13.89 -14.27 14.82
CA LEU A 145 12.72 -13.47 14.46
C LEU A 145 11.92 -13.03 15.69
N GLY A 146 12.38 -13.35 16.90
CA GLY A 146 11.69 -13.02 18.15
C GLY A 146 11.40 -11.52 18.28
N ASP A 147 12.39 -10.68 17.99
CA ASP A 147 12.29 -9.22 18.11
C ASP A 147 11.37 -8.58 17.06
N ARG A 148 11.02 -9.33 15.99
CA ARG A 148 10.08 -8.87 14.95
C ARG A 148 8.62 -9.07 15.36
N LYS A 149 8.36 -9.89 16.38
CA LYS A 149 7.00 -10.20 16.82
C LYS A 149 6.41 -9.03 17.60
N GLN A 150 5.14 -8.72 17.33
CA GLN A 150 4.44 -7.69 18.09
C GLN A 150 4.25 -8.08 19.55
N TYR A 151 3.94 -9.35 19.80
CA TYR A 151 3.84 -9.95 21.12
C TYR A 151 4.69 -11.22 21.14
N LYS A 152 5.26 -11.59 22.28
CA LYS A 152 6.13 -12.77 22.40
C LYS A 152 5.44 -14.06 21.96
N GLU A 153 4.13 -14.11 22.18
CA GLU A 153 3.21 -15.20 21.86
C GLU A 153 2.94 -15.33 20.36
N CYS A 154 3.09 -14.23 19.61
CA CYS A 154 2.81 -14.21 18.18
C CYS A 154 3.70 -15.19 17.42
N LEU A 155 3.24 -15.60 16.25
CA LEU A 155 4.00 -16.42 15.31
C LEU A 155 3.76 -15.94 13.89
N PHE A 156 4.69 -16.30 13.02
CA PHE A 156 4.61 -16.02 11.59
C PHE A 156 4.29 -17.32 10.86
N THR A 157 3.36 -17.23 9.92
CA THR A 157 2.99 -18.38 9.11
C THR A 157 4.00 -18.63 8.02
N GLU A 158 3.83 -19.76 7.34
CA GLU A 158 4.43 -19.93 6.03
C GLU A 158 4.02 -18.79 5.10
N ALA A 159 4.97 -18.31 4.31
CA ALA A 159 4.70 -17.29 3.32
C ALA A 159 4.24 -17.95 2.01
N LEU A 160 3.01 -17.66 1.60
CA LEU A 160 2.43 -18.21 0.37
C LEU A 160 2.69 -17.28 -0.81
N GLU A 161 3.08 -17.85 -1.95
CA GLU A 161 3.12 -17.10 -3.21
C GLU A 161 1.70 -16.61 -3.49
N THR A 162 1.57 -15.30 -3.59
CA THR A 162 0.26 -14.68 -3.65
C THR A 162 0.26 -13.62 -4.73
N VAL A 163 -0.56 -13.85 -5.75
CA VAL A 163 -0.92 -12.78 -6.69
C VAL A 163 -1.92 -11.89 -5.97
N ILE A 164 -1.45 -10.75 -5.46
CA ILE A 164 -2.33 -9.73 -4.90
C ILE A 164 -3.00 -9.02 -6.07
N GLU A 165 -4.15 -9.53 -6.47
CA GLU A 165 -5.00 -8.86 -7.44
C GLU A 165 -5.76 -7.73 -6.75
N PHE A 166 -5.48 -6.52 -7.18
CA PHE A 166 -6.25 -5.36 -6.78
C PHE A 166 -7.51 -5.27 -7.63
N GLU A 167 -8.61 -4.83 -7.03
CA GLU A 167 -9.76 -4.38 -7.80
C GLU A 167 -9.33 -3.08 -8.50
N ASP A 168 -8.72 -3.23 -9.68
CA ASP A 168 -8.45 -2.13 -10.57
C ASP A 168 -9.79 -1.60 -11.08
N ASP A 169 -10.21 -0.43 -10.60
CA ASP A 169 -11.12 0.45 -11.35
C ASP A 169 -10.45 0.98 -12.64
N SER A 170 -9.20 0.57 -12.92
CA SER A 170 -8.37 1.04 -14.03
C SER A 170 -7.91 -0.02 -15.04
N ASP A 171 -8.41 -1.26 -15.00
CA ASP A 171 -8.05 -2.25 -16.04
C ASP A 171 -9.20 -3.18 -16.47
N LYS A 172 -10.39 -2.58 -16.67
CA LYS A 172 -11.34 -3.10 -17.66
C LYS A 172 -11.19 -2.34 -18.97
N GLY A 173 -9.99 -2.42 -19.52
CA GLY A 173 -9.77 -2.33 -20.95
C GLY A 173 -10.50 -3.48 -21.65
N ASP A 174 -11.76 -3.21 -22.01
CA ASP A 174 -12.50 -3.83 -23.11
C ASP A 174 -13.08 -5.26 -22.92
N LYS A 175 -14.28 -5.46 -23.46
CA LYS A 175 -15.12 -6.69 -23.51
C LYS A 175 -16.03 -7.03 -22.33
N GLY A 176 -16.49 -6.04 -21.56
CA GLY A 176 -17.73 -6.17 -20.78
C GLY A 176 -18.86 -5.37 -21.42
N PRO A 177 -20.11 -5.88 -21.49
CA PRO A 177 -21.24 -5.06 -21.91
C PRO A 177 -21.32 -3.84 -21.01
N SER A 178 -21.50 -2.65 -21.61
CA SER A 178 -21.58 -1.38 -20.89
C SER A 178 -22.65 -1.44 -19.79
N LEU A 179 -22.55 -0.57 -18.79
CA LEU A 179 -23.54 -0.49 -17.70
C LEU A 179 -24.97 -0.38 -18.24
N PHE A 180 -25.13 0.36 -19.35
CA PHE A 180 -26.35 0.43 -20.15
C PHE A 180 -26.81 -0.94 -20.68
N SER A 181 -25.91 -1.72 -21.28
CA SER A 181 -26.23 -3.07 -21.78
C SER A 181 -26.62 -4.03 -20.66
N ARG A 182 -25.98 -3.96 -19.49
CA ARG A 182 -26.32 -4.80 -18.32
C ARG A 182 -27.70 -4.45 -17.75
N ILE A 183 -28.00 -3.16 -17.66
CA ILE A 183 -29.31 -2.66 -17.22
C ILE A 183 -30.40 -3.07 -18.21
N LYS A 184 -30.12 -2.99 -19.51
CA LYS A 184 -31.05 -3.41 -20.58
C LYS A 184 -31.32 -4.92 -20.55
N GLU A 185 -30.30 -5.74 -20.28
CA GLU A 185 -30.44 -7.19 -20.13
C GLU A 185 -31.21 -7.57 -18.87
N LEU A 186 -30.96 -6.87 -17.75
CA LEU A 186 -31.61 -7.14 -16.46
C LEU A 186 -33.08 -6.69 -16.42
N LEU A 187 -33.46 -5.75 -17.29
CA LEU A 187 -34.82 -5.23 -17.44
C LEU A 187 -35.55 -5.80 -18.68
N ALA A 188 -34.94 -6.74 -19.39
CA ALA A 188 -35.60 -7.43 -20.49
C ALA A 188 -36.79 -8.26 -19.92
N PRO A 189 -38.01 -8.12 -20.47
CA PRO A 189 -39.19 -8.74 -19.89
C PRO A 189 -39.09 -10.28 -19.93
N GLY A 190 -39.10 -10.91 -18.75
CA GLY A 190 -39.32 -12.34 -18.59
C GLY A 190 -40.81 -12.70 -18.76
N GLU A 191 -41.10 -13.93 -19.17
CA GLU A 191 -42.46 -14.41 -19.40
C GLU A 191 -43.36 -14.13 -18.18
N LYS A 192 -44.41 -13.32 -18.42
CA LYS A 192 -45.51 -12.93 -17.52
C LYS A 192 -45.29 -11.69 -16.63
N ALA A 193 -45.24 -10.51 -17.24
CA ALA A 193 -45.72 -9.27 -16.62
C ALA A 193 -46.15 -8.25 -17.69
N THR A 194 -47.22 -7.49 -17.43
CA THR A 194 -47.87 -6.54 -18.34
C THR A 194 -46.95 -5.37 -18.73
N ALA A 195 -46.75 -5.19 -20.04
CA ALA A 195 -45.76 -4.30 -20.65
C ALA A 195 -45.92 -2.79 -20.36
N GLU A 196 -47.11 -2.35 -19.94
CA GLU A 196 -47.42 -0.91 -19.76
C GLU A 196 -46.96 -0.34 -18.40
N GLN A 197 -46.79 -1.18 -17.37
CA GLN A 197 -46.41 -0.71 -16.02
C GLN A 197 -44.89 -0.53 -15.81
N PHE A 198 -44.06 -1.03 -16.72
CA PHE A 198 -42.59 -0.97 -16.61
C PHE A 198 -41.92 -0.02 -17.60
N SER A 199 -42.68 0.61 -18.51
CA SER A 199 -42.19 1.60 -19.49
C SER A 199 -41.48 2.77 -18.81
N ASP A 200 -42.14 3.38 -17.83
CA ASP A 200 -41.68 4.63 -17.23
C ASP A 200 -40.47 4.40 -16.31
N VAL A 201 -40.46 3.26 -15.62
CA VAL A 201 -39.30 2.82 -14.82
C VAL A 201 -38.11 2.49 -15.72
N HIS A 202 -38.35 1.87 -16.88
CA HIS A 202 -37.29 1.57 -17.84
C HIS A 202 -36.66 2.86 -18.39
N GLN A 203 -37.47 3.84 -18.78
CA GLN A 203 -36.99 5.13 -19.28
C GLN A 203 -36.23 5.92 -18.21
N ALA A 204 -36.72 5.93 -16.96
CA ALA A 204 -36.03 6.59 -15.84
C ALA A 204 -34.67 5.95 -15.55
N VAL A 205 -34.60 4.61 -15.55
CA VAL A 205 -33.36 3.87 -15.34
C VAL A 205 -32.41 4.03 -16.53
N GLU A 206 -32.93 4.12 -17.76
CA GLU A 206 -32.13 4.40 -18.96
C GLU A 206 -31.50 5.79 -18.91
N ALA A 207 -32.25 6.80 -18.48
CA ALA A 207 -31.74 8.16 -18.30
C ALA A 207 -30.64 8.22 -17.24
N VAL A 208 -30.85 7.57 -16.08
CA VAL A 208 -29.84 7.48 -15.02
C VAL A 208 -28.59 6.74 -15.51
N ALA A 209 -28.75 5.65 -16.26
CA ALA A 209 -27.61 4.90 -16.81
C ALA A 209 -26.77 5.76 -17.77
N LYS A 210 -27.42 6.55 -18.64
CA LYS A 210 -26.74 7.49 -19.55
C LYS A 210 -25.98 8.56 -18.76
N GLU A 211 -26.61 9.20 -17.79
CA GLU A 211 -25.97 10.22 -16.94
C GLU A 211 -24.77 9.65 -16.17
N VAL A 212 -24.89 8.46 -15.59
CA VAL A 212 -23.77 7.79 -14.88
C VAL A 212 -22.61 7.49 -15.83
N THR A 213 -22.88 7.08 -17.08
CA THR A 213 -21.81 6.86 -18.07
C THR A 213 -21.14 8.15 -18.50
N THR A 214 -21.90 9.23 -18.67
CA THR A 214 -21.36 10.56 -19.00
C THR A 214 -20.51 11.10 -17.87
N ILE A 215 -21.00 11.06 -16.63
CA ILE A 215 -20.27 11.48 -15.43
C ILE A 215 -18.97 10.68 -15.29
N SER A 216 -19.01 9.36 -15.52
CA SER A 216 -17.81 8.52 -15.47
C SER A 216 -16.76 8.95 -16.50
N ALA A 217 -17.17 9.22 -17.75
CA ALA A 217 -16.28 9.68 -18.81
C ALA A 217 -15.67 11.07 -18.50
N ASP A 218 -16.48 12.01 -18.01
CA ASP A 218 -16.01 13.35 -17.62
C ASP A 218 -15.08 13.30 -16.42
N LEU A 219 -15.36 12.45 -15.43
CA LEU A 219 -14.48 12.25 -14.27
C LEU A 219 -13.12 11.70 -14.71
N GLN A 220 -13.10 10.71 -15.60
CA GLN A 220 -11.86 10.16 -16.16
C GLN A 220 -11.07 11.22 -16.93
N LYS A 221 -11.74 12.09 -17.69
CA LYS A 221 -11.10 13.20 -18.40
C LYS A 221 -10.49 14.20 -17.42
N GLN A 222 -11.24 14.62 -16.40
CA GLN A 222 -10.76 15.54 -15.36
C GLN A 222 -9.56 14.95 -14.60
N PHE A 223 -9.57 13.65 -14.29
CA PHE A 223 -8.43 12.99 -13.65
C PHE A 223 -7.17 13.00 -14.52
N LYS A 224 -7.30 12.78 -15.84
CA LYS A 224 -6.15 12.86 -16.77
C LYS A 224 -5.60 14.28 -16.87
N GLU A 225 -6.47 15.28 -16.95
CA GLU A 225 -6.08 16.70 -16.98
C GLU A 225 -5.40 17.14 -15.67
N GLN A 226 -5.91 16.68 -14.52
CA GLN A 226 -5.29 16.92 -13.21
C GLN A 226 -3.94 16.22 -13.08
N ALA A 227 -3.80 14.97 -13.53
CA ALA A 227 -2.52 14.26 -13.51
C ALA A 227 -1.45 14.95 -14.37
N ALA A 228 -1.84 15.46 -15.54
CA ALA A 228 -0.95 16.27 -16.38
C ALA A 228 -0.54 17.58 -15.67
N THR A 229 -1.49 18.27 -15.03
CA THR A 229 -1.22 19.50 -14.27
C THR A 229 -0.28 19.25 -13.10
N ILE A 230 -0.48 18.17 -12.34
CA ILE A 230 0.40 17.79 -11.22
C ILE A 230 1.83 17.51 -11.72
N THR A 231 1.96 16.82 -12.86
CA THR A 231 3.26 16.55 -13.47
C THR A 231 3.97 17.84 -13.88
N GLU A 232 3.25 18.77 -14.50
CA GLU A 232 3.78 20.08 -14.88
C GLU A 232 4.22 20.92 -13.66
N LEU A 233 3.37 21.00 -12.63
CA LEU A 233 3.68 21.73 -11.39
C LEU A 233 4.88 21.13 -10.67
N THR A 234 4.99 19.81 -10.64
CA THR A 234 6.14 19.11 -10.03
C THR A 234 7.44 19.45 -10.78
N SER A 235 7.38 19.51 -12.12
CA SER A 235 8.53 19.91 -12.93
C SER A 235 8.94 21.38 -12.71
N LYS A 236 7.96 22.29 -12.62
CA LYS A 236 8.20 23.71 -12.31
C LYS A 236 8.78 23.91 -10.91
N LEU A 237 8.31 23.14 -9.92
CA LEU A 237 8.83 23.18 -8.55
C LEU A 237 10.30 22.78 -8.53
N ALA A 238 10.65 21.65 -9.16
CA ALA A 238 12.04 21.19 -9.25
C ALA A 238 12.95 22.19 -9.96
N GLY A 239 12.45 22.87 -11.00
CA GLY A 239 13.16 23.97 -11.66
C GLY A 239 13.43 25.16 -10.73
N THR A 240 12.42 25.57 -9.97
CA THR A 240 12.51 26.69 -9.02
C THR A 240 13.46 26.36 -7.86
N GLU A 241 13.43 25.14 -7.33
CA GLU A 241 14.35 24.67 -6.30
C GLU A 241 15.81 24.75 -6.78
N LYS A 242 16.05 24.39 -8.04
CA LYS A 242 17.37 24.51 -8.66
C LYS A 242 17.82 25.96 -8.80
N GLU A 243 16.96 26.84 -9.34
CA GLU A 243 17.27 28.27 -9.48
C GLU A 243 17.56 28.93 -8.13
N LEU A 244 16.83 28.56 -7.08
CA LEU A 244 17.06 29.05 -5.72
C LEU A 244 18.41 28.56 -5.18
N ALA A 245 18.73 27.28 -5.37
CA ALA A 245 20.03 26.73 -4.99
C ALA A 245 21.19 27.43 -5.71
N ASP A 246 21.05 27.68 -7.03
CA ASP A 246 22.04 28.38 -7.85
C ASP A 246 22.20 29.85 -7.41
N LEU A 247 21.10 30.55 -7.11
CA LEU A 247 21.12 31.91 -6.57
C LEU A 247 21.82 31.98 -5.22
N LYS A 248 21.48 31.06 -4.30
CA LYS A 248 22.11 30.98 -2.98
C LYS A 248 23.62 30.76 -3.11
N ALA A 249 24.04 29.82 -3.96
CA ALA A 249 25.44 29.56 -4.23
C ALA A 249 26.16 30.75 -4.89
N SER A 250 25.44 31.58 -5.66
CA SER A 250 25.99 32.79 -6.27
C SER A 250 26.17 33.91 -5.25
N LEU A 251 25.20 34.09 -4.33
CA LEU A 251 25.28 35.04 -3.21
C LEU A 251 26.40 34.67 -2.23
N GLU A 252 26.58 33.38 -1.94
CA GLU A 252 27.69 32.90 -1.09
C GLU A 252 29.08 33.12 -1.71
N ARG A 253 29.16 33.27 -3.04
CA ARG A 253 30.41 33.53 -3.77
C ARG A 253 30.68 35.01 -4.04
N GLN A 254 29.72 35.90 -3.76
CA GLN A 254 30.01 37.33 -3.86
C GLN A 254 31.02 37.69 -2.77
N GLU A 255 32.13 38.31 -3.19
CA GLU A 255 33.10 38.86 -2.25
C GLU A 255 32.42 39.87 -1.33
N ASP A 256 32.85 39.88 -0.06
CA ASP A 256 32.36 40.83 0.91
C ASP A 256 32.79 42.26 0.51
N PHE A 257 31.86 43.00 -0.08
CA PHE A 257 32.05 44.42 -0.37
C PHE A 257 32.05 45.29 0.90
N SER A 258 32.11 44.70 2.12
CA SER A 258 32.36 45.43 3.36
C SER A 258 33.77 46.04 3.47
N HIS A 259 34.56 46.04 2.38
CA HIS A 259 35.73 46.90 2.22
C HIS A 259 35.36 48.37 2.48
N LYS A 260 35.32 48.74 3.76
CA LYS A 260 35.47 50.11 4.21
C LYS A 260 36.81 50.53 3.65
N ARG A 261 36.76 51.48 2.71
CA ARG A 261 37.95 52.15 2.21
C ARG A 261 38.76 52.60 3.42
N ASP A 262 40.00 52.16 3.52
CA ASP A 262 40.88 52.61 4.60
C ASP A 262 40.88 54.14 4.62
N PRO A 263 40.81 54.79 5.80
CA PRO A 263 40.84 56.24 5.90
C PRO A 263 42.07 56.76 5.16
N ALA A 264 41.88 57.77 4.31
CA ALA A 264 42.99 58.38 3.61
C ALA A 264 44.03 58.86 4.65
N THR A 265 45.27 58.40 4.53
CA THR A 265 46.42 58.91 5.28
C THR A 265 46.80 60.27 4.70
N GLY A 266 45.90 61.25 4.79
CA GLY A 266 46.24 62.64 4.57
C GLY A 266 47.21 63.03 5.67
N GLY A 267 48.46 63.33 5.30
CA GLY A 267 49.47 63.75 6.27
C GLY A 267 48.99 64.97 7.04
N ASP A 268 49.14 64.95 8.37
CA ASP A 268 49.01 66.14 9.21
C ASP A 268 49.93 67.21 8.62
N GLY A 269 49.36 68.36 8.23
CA GLY A 269 49.97 69.42 7.41
C GLY A 269 51.21 70.12 8.00
N THR A 270 52.00 69.40 8.80
CA THR A 270 53.29 69.77 9.39
C THR A 270 54.50 69.26 8.61
N THR A 271 54.34 68.36 7.64
CA THR A 271 55.45 67.89 6.79
C THR A 271 55.39 68.57 5.41
N THR A 272 56.15 69.65 5.26
CA THR A 272 56.49 70.22 3.96
C THR A 272 57.28 69.19 3.15
N VAL A 273 56.62 68.53 2.21
CA VAL A 273 57.30 67.72 1.19
C VAL A 273 57.88 68.69 0.17
N SER A 274 59.17 68.98 0.29
CA SER A 274 59.93 69.67 -0.76
C SER A 274 60.25 68.66 -1.85
N THR A 275 59.71 68.86 -3.05
CA THR A 275 60.14 68.16 -4.25
C THR A 275 61.27 68.95 -4.91
N ASP A 276 62.48 68.38 -4.90
CA ASP A 276 63.54 68.82 -5.81
C ASP A 276 63.15 68.46 -7.25
N CYS A 277 63.32 69.43 -8.14
CA CYS A 277 63.28 69.24 -9.59
C CYS A 277 64.55 68.53 -10.05
#